data_AF-A0A2V9P4T6-F1
#
_entry.id   AF-A0A2V9P4T6-F1
#
_cell.length_a   1.000
_cell.length_b   1.000
_cell.length_c   1.000
_cell.angle_alpha   90.00
_cell.angle_beta   90.00
_cell.angle_gamma   90.00
#
_symmetry.space_group_name_H-M   'P 1'
#
loop_
_entity.id
_entity.type
_entity.pdbx_description
1 polymer ?
#
loop_
_entity_poly.entity_id
_entity_poly.type
_entity_poly.pdbx_seq_one_letter_code
_entity_poly.pdbx_strand_id
1 'polypeptide(L)'
;KDNDFGFNWLPRVTGDHSHYAYWLDMQDGKMEGLFVMGQNPAVGAANGRLERTALSKLKWLVVRDMVETETASFWLDSPEVKRGELVPEKIATEVFLFPAAGTAEKSGTFTNTQRLLQYRNKAVEAPGDSRNETWFMYHLGRRIKEKAKRNPAPKN
;
A
#
# COMPACT_ATOMS: atom_id res chain seq x y z
N LYS A 1 18.99 -5.98 29.16
CA LYS A 1 20.16 -6.58 28.47
C LYS A 1 19.88 -8.04 28.11
N ASP A 2 19.12 -8.77 28.93
CA ASP A 2 18.84 -10.20 28.78
C ASP A 2 18.15 -10.62 27.46
N ASN A 3 17.47 -9.71 26.76
CA ASN A 3 16.85 -9.96 25.44
C ASN A 3 17.55 -9.23 24.29
N ASP A 4 18.80 -8.80 24.48
CA ASP A 4 19.59 -8.05 23.48
C ASP A 4 18.85 -6.85 22.89
N PHE A 5 18.15 -6.10 23.76
CA PHE A 5 17.32 -4.93 23.38
C PHE A 5 16.24 -5.24 22.34
N GLY A 6 15.84 -6.50 22.20
CA GLY A 6 14.87 -6.93 21.19
C GLY A 6 15.46 -7.01 19.78
N PHE A 7 16.78 -7.12 19.62
CA PHE A 7 17.44 -7.24 18.30
C PHE A 7 16.80 -8.32 17.42
N ASN A 8 16.42 -9.44 18.02
CA ASN A 8 15.79 -10.56 17.32
C ASN A 8 14.32 -10.31 16.91
N TRP A 9 13.69 -9.19 17.32
CA TRP A 9 12.35 -8.81 16.86
C TRP A 9 12.38 -8.10 15.50
N LEU A 10 13.55 -7.63 15.04
CA LEU A 10 13.68 -6.96 13.76
C LEU A 10 13.65 -7.98 12.62
N PRO A 11 12.92 -7.71 11.52
CA PRO A 11 12.94 -8.58 10.35
C PRO A 11 14.35 -8.61 9.74
N ARG A 12 14.76 -9.79 9.25
CA ARG A 12 16.01 -9.94 8.49
C ARG A 12 15.70 -9.87 6.99
N VAL A 13 16.61 -9.28 6.22
CA VAL A 13 16.52 -9.26 4.76
C VAL A 13 16.73 -10.68 4.24
N THR A 14 15.75 -11.21 3.52
CA THR A 14 15.76 -12.58 2.99
C THR A 14 16.09 -12.67 1.51
N GLY A 15 16.17 -11.54 0.80
CA GLY A 15 16.39 -11.47 -0.65
C GLY A 15 16.31 -10.04 -1.17
N ASP A 16 16.33 -9.89 -2.49
CA ASP A 16 16.08 -8.61 -3.15
C ASP A 16 14.57 -8.31 -3.16
N HIS A 17 14.18 -7.28 -2.42
CA HIS A 17 12.80 -6.78 -2.34
C HIS A 17 12.68 -5.39 -2.96
N SER A 18 13.59 -5.04 -3.88
CA SER A 18 13.53 -3.79 -4.66
C SER A 18 12.31 -3.78 -5.59
N HIS A 19 12.00 -2.60 -6.14
CA HIS A 19 10.81 -2.35 -6.96
C HIS A 19 10.55 -3.46 -7.98
N TYR A 20 11.46 -3.68 -8.92
CA TYR A 20 11.24 -4.70 -9.96
C TYR A 20 11.26 -6.14 -9.43
N ALA A 21 12.07 -6.44 -8.42
CA ALA A 21 12.17 -7.79 -7.87
C ALA A 21 10.82 -8.24 -7.30
N TYR A 22 10.18 -7.42 -6.46
CA TYR A 22 8.89 -7.78 -5.89
C TYR A 22 7.77 -7.80 -6.96
N TRP A 23 7.83 -6.95 -7.99
CA TRP A 23 6.84 -7.00 -9.09
C TRP A 23 6.94 -8.29 -9.91
N LEU A 24 8.14 -8.79 -10.14
CA LEU A 24 8.34 -10.09 -10.79
C LEU A 24 7.86 -11.24 -9.89
N ASP A 25 8.16 -11.19 -8.59
CA ASP A 25 7.64 -12.18 -7.64
C ASP A 25 6.10 -12.15 -7.55
N MET A 26 5.49 -10.96 -7.65
CA MET A 26 4.05 -10.81 -7.73
C MET A 26 3.48 -11.40 -9.02
N GLN A 27 4.13 -11.14 -10.16
CA GLN A 27 3.75 -11.72 -11.45
C GLN A 27 3.81 -13.26 -11.42
N ASP A 28 4.79 -13.82 -10.70
CA ASP A 28 4.95 -15.26 -10.46
C ASP A 28 3.96 -15.82 -9.39
N GLY A 29 3.12 -14.98 -8.79
CA GLY A 29 2.14 -15.39 -7.78
C GLY A 29 2.71 -15.67 -6.40
N LYS A 30 3.92 -15.20 -6.10
CA LYS A 30 4.59 -15.38 -4.79
C LYS A 30 4.15 -14.35 -3.74
N MET A 31 3.38 -13.34 -4.13
CA MET A 31 2.84 -12.31 -3.25
C MET A 31 1.32 -12.41 -3.15
N GLU A 32 0.80 -12.34 -1.92
CA GLU A 32 -0.65 -12.40 -1.70
C GLU A 32 -1.32 -11.04 -1.69
N GLY A 33 -0.61 -9.98 -1.29
CA GLY A 33 -1.18 -8.65 -1.29
C GLY A 33 -0.18 -7.52 -1.24
N LEU A 34 -0.68 -6.32 -1.52
CA LEU A 34 0.10 -5.09 -1.62
C LEU A 34 -0.65 -3.92 -0.98
N PHE A 35 0.11 -3.05 -0.29
CA PHE A 35 -0.35 -1.71 0.07
C PHE A 35 0.28 -0.69 -0.89
N VAL A 36 -0.56 0.12 -1.52
CA VAL A 36 -0.15 1.25 -2.35
C VAL A 36 -0.66 2.53 -1.68
N MET A 37 0.25 3.35 -1.16
CA MET A 37 -0.10 4.54 -0.36
C MET A 37 0.54 5.79 -0.96
N GLY A 38 -0.28 6.67 -1.55
CA GLY A 38 0.20 7.89 -2.21
C GLY A 38 1.11 7.62 -3.41
N GLN A 39 0.87 6.52 -4.13
CA GLN A 39 1.62 6.09 -5.30
C GLN A 39 0.64 5.54 -6.36
N ASN A 40 1.09 5.51 -7.61
CA ASN A 40 0.30 5.00 -8.72
C ASN A 40 1.15 4.13 -9.67
N PRO A 41 1.56 2.92 -9.24
CA PRO A 41 2.38 2.00 -10.05
C PRO A 41 1.77 1.65 -11.41
N ALA A 42 0.43 1.61 -11.54
CA ALA A 42 -0.22 1.37 -12.82
C ALA A 42 0.16 2.39 -13.93
N VAL A 43 0.65 3.58 -13.55
CA VAL A 43 1.08 4.65 -14.47
C VAL A 43 2.55 4.99 -14.31
N GLY A 44 3.04 5.15 -13.08
CA GLY A 44 4.40 5.64 -12.77
C GLY A 44 5.54 4.64 -13.03
N ALA A 45 5.19 3.39 -13.36
CA ALA A 45 6.12 2.32 -13.67
C ALA A 45 6.79 2.48 -15.04
N ALA A 46 8.08 2.14 -15.14
CA ALA A 46 8.72 2.06 -16.46
C ALA A 46 8.16 0.91 -17.33
N ASN A 47 7.53 -0.10 -16.71
CA ASN A 47 6.80 -1.16 -17.41
C ASN A 47 5.38 -1.31 -16.84
N GLY A 48 4.49 -0.38 -17.18
CA GLY A 48 3.11 -0.38 -16.66
C GLY A 48 2.28 -1.61 -17.05
N ARG A 49 2.58 -2.28 -18.18
CA ARG A 49 1.90 -3.54 -18.54
C ARG A 49 2.20 -4.62 -17.51
N LEU A 50 3.48 -4.82 -17.19
CA LEU A 50 3.92 -5.81 -16.19
C LEU A 50 3.23 -5.58 -14.85
N GLU A 51 3.25 -4.34 -14.35
CA GLU A 51 2.69 -4.04 -13.03
C GLU A 51 1.17 -4.22 -13.01
N ARG A 52 0.44 -3.79 -14.05
CA ARG A 52 -1.02 -4.02 -14.12
C ARG A 52 -1.39 -5.50 -14.25
N THR A 53 -0.61 -6.29 -14.97
CA THR A 53 -0.83 -7.75 -15.00
C THR A 53 -0.45 -8.42 -13.69
N ALA A 54 0.60 -7.95 -13.02
CA ALA A 54 1.03 -8.49 -11.73
C ALA A 54 0.00 -8.20 -10.63
N LEU A 55 -0.58 -6.98 -10.62
CA LEU A 55 -1.67 -6.63 -9.71
C LEU A 55 -2.85 -7.62 -9.80
N SER A 56 -3.14 -8.16 -10.98
CA SER A 56 -4.22 -9.15 -11.18
C SER A 56 -3.95 -10.52 -10.53
N LYS A 57 -2.71 -10.77 -10.06
CA LYS A 57 -2.29 -12.01 -9.38
C LYS A 57 -2.44 -11.95 -7.87
N LEU A 58 -2.66 -10.78 -7.30
CA LEU A 58 -2.82 -10.61 -5.86
C LEU A 58 -4.16 -11.20 -5.39
N LYS A 59 -4.20 -11.65 -4.13
CA LYS A 59 -5.45 -11.96 -3.43
C LYS A 59 -6.15 -10.67 -3.00
N TRP A 60 -5.38 -9.69 -2.51
CA TRP A 60 -5.91 -8.41 -2.07
C TRP A 60 -4.98 -7.24 -2.38
N LEU A 61 -5.54 -6.08 -2.63
CA LEU A 61 -4.83 -4.83 -2.88
C LEU A 61 -5.47 -3.72 -2.04
N VAL A 62 -4.66 -3.01 -1.24
CA VAL A 62 -5.11 -1.83 -0.52
C VAL A 62 -4.50 -0.60 -1.18
N VAL A 63 -5.34 0.25 -1.79
CA VAL A 63 -4.95 1.55 -2.33
C VAL A 63 -5.42 2.64 -1.38
N ARG A 64 -4.52 3.58 -1.10
CA ARG A 64 -4.81 4.70 -0.22
C ARG A 64 -4.31 5.99 -0.85
N ASP A 65 -5.24 6.80 -1.33
CA ASP A 65 -4.96 8.02 -2.07
C ASP A 65 -6.07 9.06 -1.87
N MET A 66 -5.83 10.30 -2.30
CA MET A 66 -6.80 11.41 -2.20
C MET A 66 -7.95 11.27 -3.20
N VAL A 67 -7.70 10.55 -4.30
CA VAL A 67 -8.63 10.33 -5.40
C VAL A 67 -8.54 8.88 -5.86
N GLU A 68 -9.52 8.43 -6.65
CA GLU A 68 -9.38 7.16 -7.36
C GLU A 68 -8.22 7.25 -8.37
N THR A 69 -7.36 6.25 -8.39
CA THR A 69 -6.20 6.16 -9.28
C THR A 69 -6.32 4.95 -10.19
N GLU A 70 -5.57 4.94 -11.29
CA GLU A 70 -5.49 3.82 -12.22
C GLU A 70 -5.00 2.53 -11.53
N THR A 71 -4.25 2.65 -10.43
CA THR A 71 -3.89 1.49 -9.61
C THR A 71 -5.09 0.94 -8.85
N ALA A 72 -6.01 1.77 -8.37
CA ALA A 72 -7.25 1.32 -7.73
C ALA A 72 -8.24 0.70 -8.72
N SER A 73 -8.28 1.22 -9.95
CA SER A 73 -9.20 0.79 -11.00
C SER A 73 -8.57 -0.08 -12.09
N PHE A 74 -7.37 -0.62 -11.87
CA PHE A 74 -6.61 -1.38 -12.87
C PHE A 74 -7.41 -2.56 -13.46
N TRP A 75 -8.21 -3.20 -12.61
CA TRP A 75 -9.03 -4.36 -12.93
C TRP A 75 -10.24 -4.01 -13.80
N LEU A 76 -10.62 -2.72 -13.85
CA LEU A 76 -11.80 -2.21 -14.57
C LEU A 76 -11.42 -1.46 -15.86
N ASP A 77 -10.46 -0.52 -15.80
CA ASP A 77 -10.23 0.45 -16.88
C ASP A 77 -8.81 0.45 -17.46
N SER A 78 -8.00 -0.56 -17.13
CA SER A 78 -6.64 -0.65 -17.68
C SER A 78 -6.62 -0.84 -19.20
N PRO A 79 -5.52 -0.43 -19.88
CA PRO A 79 -5.32 -0.74 -21.31
C PRO A 79 -5.43 -2.23 -21.63
N GLU A 80 -5.01 -3.11 -20.72
CA GLU A 80 -5.09 -4.56 -20.86
C GLU A 80 -6.55 -5.05 -20.81
N VAL A 81 -7.41 -4.43 -20.01
CA VAL A 81 -8.86 -4.69 -20.04
C VAL A 81 -9.46 -4.22 -21.37
N LYS A 82 -9.13 -3.00 -21.81
CA LYS A 82 -9.61 -2.44 -23.09
C LYS A 82 -9.19 -3.28 -24.30
N ARG A 83 -8.03 -3.95 -24.22
CA ARG A 83 -7.53 -4.89 -25.25
C ARG A 83 -8.06 -6.33 -25.09
N GLY A 84 -8.80 -6.64 -24.03
CA GLY A 84 -9.33 -7.99 -23.76
C GLY A 84 -8.30 -8.98 -23.21
N GLU A 85 -7.14 -8.51 -22.75
CA GLU A 85 -6.07 -9.33 -22.19
C GLU A 85 -6.31 -9.63 -20.71
N LEU A 86 -6.90 -8.66 -20.00
CA LEU A 86 -7.47 -8.83 -18.67
C LEU A 86 -8.99 -8.77 -18.78
N VAL A 87 -9.67 -9.62 -18.01
CA VAL A 87 -11.13 -9.70 -17.99
C VAL A 87 -11.57 -9.48 -16.55
N PRO A 88 -12.29 -8.38 -16.23
CA PRO A 88 -12.65 -8.01 -14.85
C PRO A 88 -13.23 -9.18 -14.04
N GLU A 89 -14.11 -9.96 -14.65
CA GLU A 89 -14.79 -11.10 -14.02
C GLU A 89 -13.85 -12.27 -13.67
N LYS A 90 -12.64 -12.29 -14.24
CA LYS A 90 -11.61 -13.31 -13.98
C LYS A 90 -10.52 -12.82 -13.03
N ILE A 91 -10.52 -11.54 -12.65
CA ILE A 91 -9.55 -10.99 -11.71
C ILE A 91 -10.08 -11.23 -10.29
N ALA A 92 -9.39 -12.08 -9.54
CA ALA A 92 -9.81 -12.44 -8.18
C ALA A 92 -9.34 -11.46 -7.10
N THR A 93 -8.54 -10.46 -7.47
CA THR A 93 -7.96 -9.50 -6.51
C THR A 93 -9.05 -8.65 -5.86
N GLU A 94 -9.19 -8.75 -4.53
CA GLU A 94 -10.05 -7.87 -3.76
C GLU A 94 -9.39 -6.50 -3.57
N VAL A 95 -10.01 -5.43 -4.08
CA VAL A 95 -9.43 -4.08 -4.01
C VAL A 95 -10.15 -3.24 -2.95
N PHE A 96 -9.38 -2.72 -2.00
CA PHE A 96 -9.83 -1.76 -1.00
C PHE A 96 -9.27 -0.37 -1.35
N LEU A 97 -10.13 0.56 -1.73
CA LEU A 97 -9.77 1.97 -1.87
C LEU A 97 -10.17 2.73 -0.61
N PHE A 98 -9.19 3.26 0.13
CA PHE A 98 -9.42 4.10 1.31
C PHE A 98 -9.06 5.56 1.04
N PRO A 99 -9.96 6.52 1.32
CA PRO A 99 -9.69 7.93 1.08
C PRO A 99 -8.66 8.49 2.07
N ALA A 100 -7.62 9.12 1.53
CA ALA A 100 -6.52 9.72 2.29
C ALA A 100 -6.70 11.23 2.42
N ALA A 101 -6.35 11.77 3.60
CA ALA A 101 -6.27 13.21 3.80
C ALA A 101 -5.04 13.81 3.12
N GLY A 102 -5.24 14.91 2.39
CA GLY A 102 -4.21 15.68 1.70
C GLY A 102 -3.26 16.43 2.63
N THR A 103 -2.28 17.13 2.06
CA THR A 103 -1.25 17.83 2.84
C THR A 103 -1.80 19.02 3.63
N ALA A 104 -2.82 19.72 3.12
CA ALA A 104 -3.44 20.85 3.81
C ALA A 104 -4.40 20.41 4.95
N GLU A 105 -4.73 19.12 5.01
CA GLU A 105 -5.76 18.57 5.89
C GLU A 105 -5.19 17.92 7.15
N LYS A 106 -3.86 17.99 7.33
CA LYS A 106 -3.14 17.39 8.45
C LYS A 106 -1.96 18.26 8.87
N SER A 107 -1.63 18.20 10.16
CA SER A 107 -0.42 18.80 10.71
C SER A 107 0.72 17.79 10.67
N GLY A 108 1.96 18.28 10.53
CA GLY A 108 3.14 17.43 10.54
C GLY A 108 4.37 18.13 9.99
N THR A 109 5.45 17.36 9.85
CA THR A 109 6.72 17.86 9.32
C THR A 109 6.98 17.29 7.93
N PHE A 110 7.61 18.08 7.07
CA PHE A 110 8.17 17.61 5.80
C PHE A 110 9.61 18.09 5.65
N THR A 111 10.49 17.21 5.18
CA THR A 111 11.90 17.52 4.91
C THR A 111 12.07 17.80 3.42
N ASN A 112 12.48 19.02 3.07
CA ASN A 112 12.68 19.39 1.65
C ASN A 112 14.08 18.99 1.14
N THR A 113 14.36 19.28 -0.14
CA THR A 113 15.65 19.03 -0.80
C THR A 113 16.85 19.69 -0.10
N GLN A 114 16.64 20.76 0.66
CA GLN A 114 17.69 21.41 1.47
C GLN A 114 17.86 20.78 2.85
N ARG A 115 17.18 19.65 3.12
CA ARG A 115 17.16 18.94 4.41
C ARG A 115 16.53 19.74 5.56
N LEU A 116 15.75 20.78 5.25
CA LEU A 116 15.04 21.57 6.27
C LEU A 116 13.77 20.84 6.72
N LEU A 117 13.70 20.51 8.01
CA LEU A 117 12.49 20.02 8.65
C LEU A 117 11.52 21.20 8.87
N GLN A 118 10.42 21.20 8.14
CA GLN A 118 9.42 22.27 8.20
C GLN A 118 8.13 21.73 8.77
N TYR A 119 7.66 22.34 9.85
CA TYR A 119 6.36 22.03 10.43
C TYR A 119 5.25 22.80 9.72
N ARG A 120 4.10 22.15 9.51
CA ARG A 120 2.88 22.75 8.96
C ARG A 120 1.71 22.43 9.86
N ASN A 121 0.84 23.41 10.05
CA ASN A 121 -0.46 23.23 10.68
C ASN A 121 -1.50 22.82 9.64
N LYS A 122 -2.47 22.02 10.09
CA LYS A 122 -3.71 21.76 9.35
C LYS A 122 -4.41 23.08 9.02
N ALA A 123 -4.80 23.24 7.76
CA ALA A 123 -5.51 24.42 7.26
C ALA A 123 -7.02 24.19 7.13
N VAL A 124 -7.43 22.98 6.74
CA VAL A 124 -8.84 22.62 6.52
C VAL A 124 -9.14 21.20 6.99
N GLU A 125 -10.41 20.87 7.21
CA GLU A 125 -10.85 19.49 7.46
C GLU A 125 -10.78 18.65 6.18
N ALA A 126 -10.46 17.36 6.35
CA ALA A 126 -10.45 16.43 5.23
C ALA A 126 -11.90 16.13 4.76
N PRO A 127 -12.14 15.95 3.46
CA PRO A 127 -13.48 15.73 2.94
C PRO A 127 -14.04 14.37 3.36
N GLY A 128 -15.33 14.34 3.73
CA GLY A 128 -16.05 13.12 4.10
C GLY A 128 -15.36 12.34 5.22
N ASP A 129 -15.14 11.04 4.97
CA ASP A 129 -14.49 10.13 5.92
C ASP A 129 -12.98 9.98 5.69
N SER A 130 -12.35 10.91 4.97
CA SER A 130 -10.90 10.91 4.76
C SER A 130 -10.16 11.03 6.09
N ARG A 131 -9.09 10.26 6.24
CA ARG A 131 -8.22 10.25 7.44
C ARG A 131 -6.77 10.44 7.05
N ASN A 132 -5.92 10.90 7.98
CA ASN A 132 -4.47 10.94 7.75
C ASN A 132 -3.82 9.54 7.89
N GLU A 133 -2.61 9.39 7.36
CA GLU A 133 -1.86 8.12 7.31
C GLU A 133 -1.64 7.55 8.71
N THR A 134 -1.28 8.42 9.66
CA THR A 134 -1.02 8.03 11.06
C THR A 134 -2.26 7.40 11.68
N TRP A 135 -3.44 8.00 11.49
CA TRP A 135 -4.71 7.46 11.97
C TRP A 135 -4.97 6.08 11.36
N PHE A 136 -4.83 5.95 10.04
CA PHE A 136 -5.06 4.68 9.34
C PHE A 136 -4.14 3.57 9.85
N MET A 137 -2.84 3.82 9.87
CA MET A 137 -1.83 2.84 10.30
C MET A 137 -2.00 2.45 11.77
N TYR A 138 -2.27 3.42 12.64
CA TYR A 138 -2.50 3.17 14.06
C TYR A 138 -3.71 2.25 14.28
N HIS A 139 -4.85 2.58 13.66
CA HIS A 139 -6.06 1.80 13.85
C HIS A 139 -6.02 0.43 13.16
N LEU A 140 -5.38 0.32 11.99
CA LEU A 140 -5.12 -0.95 11.34
C LEU A 140 -4.22 -1.85 12.21
N GLY A 141 -3.10 -1.30 12.69
CA GLY A 141 -2.18 -2.01 13.59
C GLY A 141 -2.85 -2.49 14.88
N ARG A 142 -3.75 -1.68 15.47
CA ARG A 142 -4.55 -2.11 16.64
C ARG A 142 -5.47 -3.29 16.33
N ARG A 143 -6.17 -3.26 15.18
CA ARG A 143 -7.05 -4.36 14.77
C ARG A 143 -6.27 -5.63 14.46
N ILE A 144 -5.11 -5.52 13.80
CA ILE A 144 -4.23 -6.66 13.52
C ILE A 144 -3.71 -7.26 14.84
N LYS A 145 -3.23 -6.44 15.77
CA LYS A 145 -2.78 -6.91 17.09
C LYS A 145 -3.89 -7.61 17.86
N GLU A 146 -5.11 -7.06 17.84
CA GLU A 146 -6.27 -7.69 18.49
C GLU A 146 -6.65 -9.01 17.83
N LYS A 147 -6.66 -9.09 16.50
CA LYS A 147 -6.88 -10.33 15.76
C LYS A 147 -5.80 -11.37 16.08
N ALA A 148 -4.55 -10.96 16.14
CA ALA A 148 -3.41 -11.82 16.45
C ALA A 148 -3.46 -12.38 17.88
N LYS A 149 -4.01 -11.64 18.85
CA LYS A 149 -4.22 -12.16 20.23
C LYS A 149 -5.21 -13.34 20.27
N ARG A 150 -6.16 -13.39 19.34
CA ARG A 150 -7.17 -14.44 19.25
C ARG A 150 -6.70 -15.66 18.46
N ASN A 151 -5.54 -15.57 17.81
CA ASN A 151 -4.95 -16.67 17.07
C ASN A 151 -4.05 -17.51 18.00
N PRO A 152 -4.32 -18.82 18.17
CA PRO A 152 -3.48 -19.69 19.00
C PRO A 152 -2.15 -20.08 18.33
N ALA A 153 -1.95 -19.77 17.05
CA ALA A 153 -0.67 -19.98 16.37
C ALA A 153 0.46 -19.21 17.08
N PRO A 154 1.67 -19.79 17.16
CA PRO A 154 2.80 -19.15 17.81
C PRO A 154 3.03 -17.76 17.21
N LYS A 155 3.16 -16.78 18.11
CA LYS A 155 3.63 -15.45 17.74
C LYS A 155 5.12 -15.62 17.43
N ASN A 156 5.51 -15.31 16.19
CA ASN A 156 6.89 -15.35 15.72
C ASN A 156 7.91 -14.91 16.78
#